data_AF-A0A7V3UMQ7-F1
#
_entry.id   AF-A0A7V3UMQ7-F1
#
_cell.length_a   1.000
_cell.length_b   1.000
_cell.length_c   1.000
_cell.angle_alpha   90.00
_cell.angle_beta   90.00
_cell.angle_gamma   90.00
#
_symmetry.space_group_name_H-M   'P 1'
#
loop_
_entity.id
_entity.type
_entity.pdbx_description
1 polymer ?
#
loop_
_entity_poly.entity_id
_entity_poly.type
_entity_poly.pdbx_seq_one_letter_code
_entity_poly.pdbx_strand_id
1 'polypeptide(L)'
;MKRKRAINRCIIEAFIVLLMAAGIFCSSADAKEVTYEDLLKADRNTSDWLMYSRTYEGHRYVKLNQITPANVNRLRPVWVFATGGENRGLEATPLIHDGVLYVGADQSR
;
A
#
# COMPACT_ATOMS: atom_id res chain seq x y z
N MET A 1 -47.63 28.06 -1.96
CA MET A 1 -46.17 28.17 -1.65
C MET A 1 -45.62 27.16 -0.64
N LYS A 2 -46.35 26.74 0.40
CA LYS A 2 -45.84 25.82 1.44
C LYS A 2 -45.52 24.39 0.95
N ARG A 3 -46.31 23.81 0.04
CA ARG A 3 -46.10 22.46 -0.53
C ARG A 3 -44.79 22.30 -1.30
N LYS A 4 -44.41 23.30 -2.12
CA LYS A 4 -43.14 23.27 -2.88
C LYS A 4 -41.90 23.29 -1.97
N ARG A 5 -41.98 24.00 -0.83
CA ARG A 5 -40.91 24.03 0.17
C ARG A 5 -40.75 22.69 0.91
N ALA A 6 -41.85 21.99 1.17
CA ALA A 6 -41.82 20.66 1.79
C ALA A 6 -41.23 19.59 0.85
N ILE A 7 -41.59 19.62 -0.43
CA ILE A 7 -41.05 18.71 -1.46
C ILE A 7 -39.54 18.91 -1.63
N ASN A 8 -39.08 20.17 -1.71
CA ASN A 8 -37.65 20.47 -1.83
C ASN A 8 -36.86 20.05 -0.58
N ARG A 9 -37.48 20.10 0.61
CA ARG A 9 -36.86 19.63 1.86
C ARG A 9 -36.70 18.11 1.90
N CYS A 10 -37.72 17.35 1.46
CA CYS A 10 -37.62 15.89 1.32
C CYS A 10 -36.56 15.47 0.29
N ILE A 11 -36.43 16.20 -0.84
CA ILE A 11 -35.43 15.89 -1.87
C ILE A 11 -34.01 16.12 -1.32
N ILE A 12 -33.79 17.22 -0.58
CA ILE A 12 -32.49 17.51 0.04
C ILE A 12 -32.14 16.47 1.11
N GLU A 13 -33.10 16.08 1.96
CA GLU A 13 -32.88 15.05 2.98
C GLU A 13 -32.59 13.68 2.35
N ALA A 14 -33.30 13.30 1.28
CA ALA A 14 -33.02 12.07 0.54
C ALA A 14 -31.63 12.09 -0.11
N PHE A 15 -31.19 13.24 -0.62
CA PHE A 15 -29.84 13.41 -1.19
C PHE A 15 -28.74 13.31 -0.14
N ILE A 16 -28.96 13.85 1.06
CA ILE A 16 -28.03 13.77 2.19
C ILE A 16 -27.92 12.34 2.70
N VAL A 17 -29.05 11.61 2.80
CA VAL A 17 -29.05 10.19 3.19
C VAL A 17 -28.32 9.33 2.16
N LEU A 18 -28.49 9.62 0.87
CA LEU A 18 -27.79 8.92 -0.21
C LEU A 18 -26.27 9.18 -0.19
N LEU A 19 -25.86 10.42 0.12
CA LEU A 19 -24.44 10.78 0.28
C LEU A 19 -23.80 10.13 1.52
N MET A 20 -24.54 10.00 2.63
CA MET A 20 -24.03 9.31 3.83
C MET A 20 -23.93 7.79 3.64
N ALA A 21 -24.84 7.18 2.88
CA ALA A 21 -24.78 5.74 2.57
C ALA A 21 -23.56 5.35 1.72
N ALA A 22 -23.08 6.26 0.85
CA ALA A 22 -21.88 6.02 0.04
C ALA A 22 -20.56 6.11 0.85
N GLY A 23 -20.57 6.77 2.02
CA GLY A 23 -19.38 6.95 2.86
C GLY A 23 -19.04 5.76 3.78
N ILE A 24 -19.86 4.71 3.82
CA ILE A 24 -19.75 3.63 4.81
C ILE A 24 -18.98 2.39 4.29
N PHE A 25 -18.66 2.31 3.01
CA PHE A 25 -17.72 1.29 2.51
C PHE A 25 -16.26 1.73 2.69
N CYS A 26 -15.84 1.87 3.95
CA CYS A 26 -14.43 1.80 4.30
C CYS A 26 -14.07 0.32 4.39
N SER A 27 -13.78 -0.31 3.24
CA SER A 27 -13.19 -1.65 3.26
C SER A 27 -11.86 -1.56 4.01
N SER A 28 -11.80 -2.16 5.20
CA SER A 28 -10.53 -2.45 5.85
C SER A 28 -9.72 -3.33 4.89
N ALA A 29 -8.62 -2.78 4.38
CA ALA A 29 -7.65 -3.55 3.61
C ALA A 29 -6.86 -4.41 4.61
N ASP A 30 -7.44 -5.55 5.00
CA ASP A 30 -6.64 -6.62 5.58
C ASP A 30 -5.75 -7.18 4.48
N ALA A 31 -4.44 -7.17 4.72
CA ALA A 31 -3.50 -7.83 3.83
C ALA A 31 -3.86 -9.32 3.77
N LYS A 32 -3.85 -9.90 2.56
CA LYS A 32 -4.08 -11.33 2.37
C LYS A 32 -3.09 -12.13 3.24
N GLU A 33 -3.50 -13.30 3.73
CA GLU A 33 -2.55 -14.21 4.37
C GLU A 33 -1.54 -14.72 3.33
N VAL A 34 -0.24 -14.63 3.67
CA VAL A 34 0.84 -15.16 2.83
C VAL A 34 0.85 -16.68 2.93
N THR A 35 0.58 -17.35 1.81
CA THR A 35 0.60 -18.81 1.75
C THR A 35 1.95 -19.34 1.27
N TYR A 36 2.21 -20.63 1.53
CA TYR A 36 3.39 -21.31 0.99
C TYR A 36 3.48 -21.23 -0.54
N GLU A 37 2.34 -21.33 -1.22
CA GLU A 37 2.25 -21.22 -2.68
C GLU A 37 2.65 -19.83 -3.20
N ASP A 38 2.38 -18.78 -2.43
CA ASP A 38 2.79 -17.42 -2.78
C ASP A 38 4.32 -17.29 -2.74
N LEU A 39 4.99 -17.96 -1.79
CA LEU A 39 6.45 -17.99 -1.69
C LEU A 39 7.10 -18.77 -2.85
N LEU A 40 6.50 -19.89 -3.25
CA LEU A 40 6.98 -20.67 -4.42
C LEU A 40 6.85 -19.90 -5.73
N LYS A 41 5.88 -19.00 -5.85
CA LYS A 41 5.60 -18.20 -7.06
C LYS A 41 6.12 -16.77 -6.96
N ALA A 42 6.97 -16.48 -5.98
CA ALA A 42 7.52 -15.14 -5.76
C ALA A 42 8.32 -14.61 -6.96
N ASP A 43 8.83 -15.48 -7.83
CA ASP A 43 9.51 -15.09 -9.07
C ASP A 43 8.59 -14.35 -10.06
N ARG A 44 7.31 -14.75 -10.09
CA ARG A 44 6.25 -14.22 -10.97
C ARG A 44 5.54 -13.01 -10.39
N ASN A 45 5.53 -12.84 -9.08
CA ASN A 45 4.94 -11.67 -8.43
C ASN A 45 5.95 -10.50 -8.46
N THR A 46 5.63 -9.45 -9.23
CA THR A 46 6.47 -8.25 -9.33
C THR A 46 6.06 -7.14 -8.36
N SER A 47 4.90 -7.27 -7.72
CA SER A 47 4.36 -6.28 -6.78
C SER A 47 4.80 -6.54 -5.34
N ASP A 48 4.96 -7.81 -4.98
CA ASP A 48 5.36 -8.20 -3.61
C ASP A 48 6.83 -8.60 -3.52
N TRP A 49 7.37 -8.40 -2.32
CA TRP A 49 8.68 -8.87 -1.89
C TRP A 49 8.52 -9.61 -0.55
N LEU A 50 8.25 -10.92 -0.62
CA LEU A 50 7.82 -11.71 0.53
C LEU A 50 8.96 -12.33 1.35
N MET A 51 10.18 -12.35 0.80
CA MET A 51 11.33 -13.05 1.40
C MET A 51 12.59 -12.20 1.31
N TYR A 52 13.55 -12.43 2.22
CA TYR A 52 14.79 -11.65 2.31
C TYR A 52 15.54 -11.50 0.96
N SER A 53 15.62 -12.56 0.16
CA SER A 53 16.27 -12.54 -1.16
C SER A 53 15.30 -12.60 -2.35
N ARG A 54 14.04 -12.19 -2.13
CA ARG A 54 12.89 -12.27 -3.06
C ARG A 54 12.41 -13.69 -3.40
N THR A 55 13.31 -14.56 -3.85
CA THR A 55 13.03 -15.96 -4.23
C THR A 55 13.95 -16.89 -3.46
N TYR A 56 13.63 -18.18 -3.42
CA TYR A 56 14.50 -19.20 -2.81
C TYR A 56 15.86 -19.36 -3.53
N GLU A 57 15.92 -19.01 -4.82
CA GLU A 57 17.17 -18.99 -5.60
C GLU A 57 18.09 -17.83 -5.18
N GLY A 58 17.52 -16.79 -4.56
CA GLY A 58 18.29 -15.73 -3.92
C GLY A 58 18.88 -14.67 -4.85
N HIS A 59 18.43 -14.59 -6.10
CA HIS A 59 18.98 -13.67 -7.10
C HIS A 59 18.63 -12.19 -6.88
N ARG A 60 17.66 -11.86 -6.01
CA ARG A 60 17.19 -10.49 -5.77
C ARG A 60 16.81 -9.71 -7.04
N TYR A 61 16.34 -10.41 -8.07
CA TYR A 61 16.02 -9.85 -9.38
C TYR A 61 14.50 -9.76 -9.57
N VAL A 62 13.99 -8.69 -10.17
CA VAL A 62 12.57 -8.51 -10.55
C VAL A 62 12.47 -8.22 -12.05
N LYS A 63 11.53 -8.85 -12.74
CA LYS A 63 11.25 -8.61 -14.17
C LYS A 63 10.40 -7.34 -14.39
N LEU A 64 10.91 -6.18 -13.97
CA LEU A 64 10.30 -4.87 -14.21
C LEU A 64 11.18 -4.02 -15.14
N ASN A 65 10.55 -3.23 -16.00
CA ASN A 65 11.24 -2.33 -16.94
C ASN A 65 10.69 -0.89 -16.90
N GLN A 66 9.91 -0.54 -15.87
CA GLN A 66 9.39 0.82 -15.70
C GLN A 66 10.54 1.82 -15.50
N ILE A 67 11.58 1.42 -14.76
CA ILE A 67 12.81 2.19 -14.57
C ILE A 67 13.90 1.52 -15.42
N THR A 68 14.58 2.32 -16.24
CA THR A 68 15.61 1.89 -17.20
C THR A 68 16.80 2.85 -17.16
N PRO A 69 17.98 2.48 -17.70
CA PRO A 69 19.12 3.39 -17.80
C PRO A 69 18.80 4.71 -18.53
N ALA A 70 17.83 4.70 -19.45
CA ALA A 70 17.42 5.88 -20.21
C ALA A 70 16.55 6.86 -19.42
N ASN A 71 15.88 6.44 -18.33
CA ASN A 71 14.95 7.28 -17.57
C ASN A 71 15.25 7.39 -16.06
N VAL A 72 16.26 6.67 -15.56
CA VAL A 72 16.64 6.68 -14.13
C VAL A 72 16.96 8.09 -13.60
N ASN A 73 17.42 8.98 -14.47
CA ASN A 73 17.68 10.39 -14.15
C ASN A 73 16.42 11.20 -13.77
N ARG A 74 15.22 10.65 -13.97
CA ARG A 74 13.94 11.30 -13.63
C ARG A 74 13.43 10.92 -12.24
N LEU A 75 14.09 10.02 -11.52
CA LEU A 75 13.65 9.59 -10.19
C LEU A 75 13.65 10.75 -9.19
N ARG A 76 12.58 10.83 -8.39
CA ARG A 76 12.40 11.79 -7.30
C ARG A 76 11.86 11.07 -6.06
N PRO A 77 12.20 11.52 -4.85
CA PRO A 77 11.58 11.00 -3.63
C PRO A 77 10.06 11.20 -3.67
N VAL A 78 9.30 10.16 -3.31
CA VAL A 78 7.83 10.22 -3.20
C VAL A 78 7.39 10.43 -1.75
N TRP A 79 8.10 9.82 -0.81
CA TRP A 79 7.88 9.95 0.63
C TRP A 79 9.15 9.59 1.40
N VAL A 80 9.20 9.98 2.68
CA VAL A 80 10.27 9.65 3.63
C VAL A 80 9.63 9.26 4.96
N PHE A 81 10.15 8.22 5.60
CA PHE A 81 9.71 7.76 6.91
C PHE A 81 10.89 7.72 7.88
N ALA A 82 10.76 8.37 9.03
CA ALA A 82 11.76 8.32 10.09
C ALA A 82 11.44 7.16 11.05
N THR A 83 12.39 6.23 11.22
CA THR A 83 12.22 5.06 12.11
C THR A 83 12.24 5.44 13.59
N GLY A 84 12.78 6.61 13.94
CA GLY A 84 12.73 7.17 15.30
C GLY A 84 13.83 6.70 16.26
N GLY A 85 14.78 5.87 15.81
CA GLY A 85 15.93 5.47 16.63
C GLY A 85 17.15 6.38 16.47
N GLU A 86 18.23 6.03 17.16
CA GLU A 86 19.50 6.78 17.16
C GLU A 86 20.37 6.56 15.92
N ASN A 87 19.85 5.87 14.89
CA ASN A 87 20.55 5.59 13.63
C ASN A 87 21.86 4.80 13.83
N ARG A 88 21.88 3.81 14.74
CA ARG A 88 23.05 2.96 15.00
C ARG A 88 23.32 1.90 13.91
N GLY A 89 22.59 1.95 12.80
CA GLY A 89 22.69 1.06 11.66
C GLY A 89 21.33 0.48 11.28
N LEU A 90 21.00 0.52 9.99
CA LEU A 90 19.80 -0.11 9.42
C LEU A 90 20.23 -1.16 8.40
N GLU A 91 20.02 -2.43 8.73
CA GLU A 91 20.42 -3.58 7.89
C GLU A 91 19.23 -4.35 7.32
N ALA A 92 18.01 -3.96 7.72
CA ALA A 92 16.80 -4.65 7.31
C ALA A 92 16.61 -4.59 5.79
N THR A 93 16.28 -5.73 5.19
CA THR A 93 15.70 -5.76 3.84
C THR A 93 14.18 -5.63 3.99
N PRO A 94 13.56 -4.55 3.48
CA PRO A 94 12.12 -4.37 3.62
C PRO A 94 11.35 -5.47 2.88
N LEU A 95 10.20 -5.83 3.43
CA LEU A 95 9.23 -6.71 2.77
C LEU A 95 8.02 -5.90 2.30
N ILE A 96 7.42 -6.31 1.20
CA ILE A 96 6.22 -5.69 0.64
C ILE A 96 5.18 -6.78 0.41
N HIS A 97 3.98 -6.57 0.93
CA HIS A 97 2.83 -7.42 0.65
C HIS A 97 1.55 -6.60 0.64
N ASP A 98 0.74 -6.74 -0.41
CA ASP A 98 -0.54 -6.04 -0.57
C ASP A 98 -0.42 -4.51 -0.37
N GLY A 99 0.70 -3.94 -0.85
CA GLY A 99 0.97 -2.50 -0.76
C GLY A 99 1.43 -2.00 0.61
N VAL A 100 1.61 -2.90 1.60
CA VAL A 100 2.15 -2.58 2.92
C VAL A 100 3.64 -2.87 2.95
N LEU A 101 4.43 -1.92 3.46
CA LEU A 101 5.87 -2.05 3.67
C LEU A 101 6.15 -2.46 5.13
N TYR A 102 6.87 -3.55 5.31
CA TYR A 102 7.34 -4.04 6.60
C TYR A 102 8.86 -3.86 6.69
N VAL A 103 9.35 -3.16 7.72
CA VAL A 103 10.78 -2.89 7.89
C VAL A 103 11.19 -2.99 9.36
N GLY A 104 12.33 -3.65 9.62
CA GLY A 104 12.96 -3.65 10.94
C GLY A 104 13.75 -2.36 11.16
N ALA A 105 13.56 -1.72 12.32
CA ALA A 105 14.32 -0.55 12.74
C ALA A 105 15.42 -0.93 13.74
N ASP A 106 16.31 0.01 14.03
CA ASP A 106 17.27 -0.11 15.12
C ASP A 106 16.54 -0.20 16.47
N GLN A 107 17.13 -0.92 17.41
CA GLN A 107 16.58 -1.11 18.76
C GLN A 107 17.15 -0.09 19.76
N SER A 108 17.94 0.89 19.29
CA SER A 108 18.42 1.98 20.13
C SER A 108 17.24 2.84 20.56
N ARG A 109 16.94 2.80 21.86
CA ARG A 109 16.05 3.74 22.53
C ARG A 109 16.87 4.65 23.43
#